data_AF-A0AAV8CQ75-F1
#
_entry.id   AF-A0AAV8CQ75-F1
#
_cell.length_a   1.000
_cell.length_b   1.000
_cell.length_c   1.000
_cell.angle_alpha   90.00
_cell.angle_beta   90.00
_cell.angle_gamma   90.00
#
_symmetry.space_group_name_H-M   'P 1'
#
loop_
_entity.id
_entity.type
_entity.pdbx_description
1 polymer ?
#
loop_
_entity_poly.entity_id
_entity_poly.type
_entity_poly.pdbx_seq_one_letter_code
_entity_poly.pdbx_strand_id
1 'polypeptide(L)'
;MKNSGVAGGSPEGAMTRNRKEKRRIMKKLKRKQARREMAIREKEEEEARLNDPEEQLRLERLEEEERERAERERRLFEERERRWIEANIRRQEEAERQKKLLEEANQNREDNSEKLEEDDGEWEYVESGPAEIIWKDNEIIVKKKTIKVPKSNAQNEPKKEEADRPTSNPLPLQSEAFSSHMSAAEVSAQEVLNKMAQETPNFGTEQDKAHCPFHLKTGVCRFGQRCNRAHFYPEKACTLLIKNMYAGPGLAWEQDEGLEVC
;
A
#
# COMPACT_ATOMS: atom_id res chain seq x y z
N MET A 1 66.58 -44.61 58.83
CA MET A 1 65.14 -44.56 59.18
C MET A 1 64.46 -43.64 58.16
N LYS A 2 63.85 -44.24 57.13
CA LYS A 2 62.40 -44.21 56.83
C LYS A 2 61.83 -42.78 56.69
N ASN A 3 61.50 -42.40 55.46
CA ASN A 3 60.29 -41.64 55.14
C ASN A 3 59.92 -41.85 53.67
N SER A 4 59.15 -42.92 53.43
CA SER A 4 58.42 -43.18 52.19
C SER A 4 56.98 -42.71 52.41
N GLY A 5 56.60 -41.62 51.75
CA GLY A 5 55.24 -41.10 51.73
C GLY A 5 54.86 -40.69 50.32
N VAL A 6 54.39 -41.64 49.51
CA VAL A 6 53.69 -41.36 48.25
C VAL A 6 52.24 -41.76 48.48
N ALA A 7 51.40 -40.75 48.73
CA ALA A 7 49.96 -40.91 48.81
C ALA A 7 49.42 -41.13 47.39
N GLY A 8 49.00 -42.35 47.10
CA GLY A 8 48.19 -42.67 45.94
C GLY A 8 46.79 -42.08 46.12
N GLY A 9 46.50 -40.99 45.42
CA GLY A 9 45.14 -40.48 45.25
C GLY A 9 44.44 -41.26 44.15
N SER A 10 43.62 -42.24 44.53
CA SER A 10 42.61 -42.84 43.66
C SER A 10 41.60 -41.76 43.22
N PRO A 11 41.23 -41.65 41.94
CA PRO A 11 40.11 -40.81 41.54
C PRO A 11 38.81 -41.59 41.81
N GLU A 12 38.40 -41.63 43.07
CA GLU A 12 37.05 -42.07 43.43
C GLU A 12 36.05 -40.94 43.10
N GLY A 13 35.51 -41.00 41.89
CA GLY A 13 34.47 -40.06 41.46
C GLY A 13 33.63 -40.50 40.28
N ALA A 14 33.80 -41.73 39.77
CA ALA A 14 32.90 -42.30 38.77
C ALA A 14 31.68 -42.90 39.47
N MET A 15 30.81 -42.05 40.01
CA MET A 15 29.46 -42.46 40.41
C MET A 15 28.84 -43.28 39.27
N THR A 16 28.51 -44.52 39.58
CA THR A 16 28.01 -45.54 38.67
C THR A 16 26.65 -45.12 38.11
N ARG A 17 26.62 -44.29 37.06
CA ARG A 17 25.38 -44.01 36.31
C ARG A 17 24.72 -45.35 36.02
N ASN A 18 23.50 -45.52 36.54
CA ASN A 18 22.76 -46.77 36.49
C ASN A 18 22.77 -47.27 35.04
N ARG A 19 23.00 -48.57 34.79
CA ARG A 19 23.11 -49.18 33.44
C ARG A 19 22.00 -48.70 32.50
N LYS A 20 20.81 -48.44 33.04
CA LYS A 20 19.66 -47.86 32.35
C LYS A 20 19.90 -46.44 31.80
N GLU A 21 20.56 -45.58 32.56
CA GLU A 21 20.91 -44.21 32.18
C GLU A 21 21.97 -44.17 31.08
N LYS A 22 23.04 -44.97 31.21
CA LYS A 22 24.05 -45.12 30.15
C LYS A 22 23.42 -45.57 28.84
N ARG A 23 22.49 -46.55 28.88
CA ARG A 23 21.74 -47.02 27.71
C ARG A 23 20.86 -45.91 27.10
N ARG A 24 20.23 -45.07 27.92
CA ARG A 24 19.40 -43.94 27.45
C ARG A 24 20.25 -42.88 26.74
N ILE A 25 21.40 -42.51 27.31
CA ILE A 25 22.33 -41.53 26.72
C ILE A 25 22.87 -42.03 25.38
N MET A 26 23.31 -43.30 25.30
CA MET A 26 23.78 -43.90 24.04
C MET A 26 22.70 -43.93 22.96
N LYS A 27 21.45 -44.28 23.30
CA LYS A 27 20.34 -44.22 22.35
C LYS A 27 20.04 -42.80 21.88
N LYS A 28 20.14 -41.81 22.77
CA LYS A 28 19.95 -40.39 22.43
C LYS A 28 21.05 -39.89 21.47
N LEU A 29 22.31 -40.24 21.74
CA LEU A 29 23.45 -39.92 20.86
C LEU A 29 23.31 -40.58 19.48
N LYS A 30 22.98 -41.88 19.43
CA LYS A 30 22.77 -42.59 18.16
C LYS A 30 21.64 -41.98 17.33
N ARG A 31 20.52 -41.61 17.96
CA ARG A 31 19.42 -40.91 17.29
C ARG A 31 19.85 -39.53 16.77
N LYS A 32 20.67 -38.80 17.53
CA LYS A 32 21.19 -37.49 17.13
C LYS A 32 22.18 -37.61 15.96
N GLN A 33 23.06 -38.61 15.98
CA GLN A 33 23.97 -38.91 14.88
C GLN A 33 23.21 -39.33 13.61
N ALA A 34 22.26 -40.26 13.72
CA ALA A 34 21.46 -40.68 12.57
C ALA A 34 20.69 -39.51 11.91
N ARG A 35 20.12 -38.58 12.70
CA ARG A 35 19.49 -37.37 12.15
C ARG A 35 20.48 -36.47 11.41
N ARG A 36 21.68 -36.30 11.97
CA ARG A 36 22.75 -35.49 11.35
C ARG A 36 23.26 -36.12 10.06
N GLU A 37 23.50 -37.42 10.07
CA GLU A 37 23.94 -38.16 8.88
C GLU A 37 22.89 -38.12 7.76
N MET A 38 21.61 -38.28 8.09
CA MET A 38 20.52 -38.12 7.12
C MET A 38 20.48 -36.70 6.53
N ALA A 39 20.59 -35.66 7.37
CA ALA A 39 20.58 -34.27 6.91
C ALA A 39 21.83 -33.90 6.07
N ILE A 40 22.99 -34.47 6.40
CA ILE A 40 24.22 -34.29 5.59
C ILE A 40 24.05 -35.00 4.25
N ARG A 41 23.56 -36.25 4.26
CA ARG A 41 23.35 -37.01 3.02
C ARG A 41 22.33 -36.35 2.09
N GLU A 42 21.24 -35.82 2.63
CA GLU A 42 20.25 -35.06 1.86
C GLU A 42 20.86 -33.83 1.19
N LYS A 43 21.71 -33.07 1.90
CA LYS A 43 22.45 -31.93 1.34
C LYS A 43 23.44 -32.34 0.27
N GLU A 44 24.19 -33.43 0.50
CA GLU A 44 25.14 -33.96 -0.47
C GLU A 44 24.42 -34.46 -1.74
N GLU A 45 23.25 -35.09 -1.59
CA GLU A 45 22.40 -35.50 -2.72
C GLU A 45 21.85 -34.30 -3.50
N GLU A 46 21.40 -33.24 -2.82
CA GLU A 46 20.94 -31.99 -3.45
C GLU A 46 22.08 -31.25 -4.16
N GLU A 47 23.25 -31.14 -3.53
CA GLU A 47 24.45 -30.56 -4.12
C GLU A 47 24.92 -31.38 -5.34
N ALA A 48 24.86 -32.71 -5.26
CA ALA A 48 25.17 -33.58 -6.39
C ALA A 48 24.17 -33.39 -7.56
N ARG A 49 22.87 -33.18 -7.26
CA ARG A 49 21.86 -32.85 -8.28
C ARG A 49 22.11 -31.49 -8.91
N LEU A 50 22.52 -30.49 -8.14
CA LEU A 50 22.81 -29.14 -8.64
C LEU A 50 24.13 -29.08 -9.42
N ASN A 51 25.09 -29.96 -9.10
CA ASN A 51 26.37 -30.09 -9.78
C ASN A 51 26.33 -31.01 -11.01
N ASP A 52 25.19 -31.63 -11.31
CA ASP A 52 25.02 -32.42 -12.52
C ASP A 52 25.00 -31.50 -13.76
N PRO A 53 25.87 -31.70 -14.76
CA PRO A 53 25.97 -30.82 -15.92
C PRO A 53 24.67 -30.70 -16.73
N GLU A 54 23.82 -31.73 -16.73
CA GLU A 54 22.53 -31.70 -17.43
C GLU A 54 21.50 -30.79 -16.74
N GLU A 55 21.40 -30.86 -15.40
CA GLU A 55 20.55 -29.96 -14.62
C GLU A 55 21.04 -28.52 -14.68
N GLN A 56 22.36 -28.28 -14.70
CA GLN A 56 22.92 -26.93 -14.89
C GLN A 56 22.53 -26.31 -16.23
N LEU A 57 22.66 -27.06 -17.33
CA LEU A 57 22.25 -26.61 -18.67
C LEU A 57 20.73 -26.36 -18.76
N ARG A 58 19.94 -27.15 -18.02
CA ARG A 58 18.49 -26.94 -17.94
C ARG A 58 18.14 -25.66 -17.18
N LEU A 59 18.80 -25.42 -16.04
CA LEU A 59 18.62 -24.19 -15.25
C LEU A 59 19.04 -22.95 -16.04
N GLU A 60 20.19 -22.99 -16.73
CA GLU A 60 20.68 -21.88 -17.55
C GLU A 60 19.72 -21.50 -18.68
N ARG A 61 19.12 -22.50 -19.34
CA ARG A 61 18.09 -22.29 -20.37
C ARG A 61 16.83 -21.63 -19.80
N LEU A 62 16.36 -22.08 -18.64
CA LEU A 62 15.21 -21.47 -17.96
C LEU A 62 15.52 -20.03 -17.56
N GLU A 63 16.72 -19.76 -17.07
CA GLU A 63 17.18 -18.41 -16.74
C GLU A 63 17.23 -17.52 -17.98
N GLU A 64 17.73 -18.03 -19.12
CA GLU A 64 17.75 -17.30 -20.38
C GLU A 64 16.35 -16.97 -20.89
N GLU A 65 15.43 -17.93 -20.87
CA GLU A 65 14.02 -17.70 -21.23
C GLU A 65 13.34 -16.68 -20.31
N GLU A 66 13.66 -16.68 -19.01
CA GLU A 66 13.17 -15.69 -18.04
C GLU A 66 13.77 -14.31 -18.30
N ARG A 67 15.07 -14.21 -18.59
CA ARG A 67 15.74 -12.95 -18.97
C ARG A 67 15.12 -12.36 -20.23
N GLU A 68 14.86 -13.17 -21.25
CA GLU A 68 14.18 -12.73 -22.47
C GLU A 68 12.75 -12.26 -22.19
N ARG A 69 12.00 -12.97 -21.33
CA ARG A 69 10.65 -12.56 -20.94
C ARG A 69 10.67 -11.20 -20.23
N ALA A 70 11.57 -11.02 -19.28
CA ALA A 70 11.74 -9.77 -18.56
C ALA A 70 12.18 -8.62 -19.50
N GLU A 71 13.02 -8.90 -20.51
CA GLU A 71 13.40 -7.91 -21.51
C GLU A 71 12.22 -7.52 -22.40
N ARG A 72 11.42 -8.49 -22.86
CA ARG A 72 10.19 -8.21 -23.63
C ARG A 72 9.23 -7.34 -22.83
N GLU A 73 9.03 -7.63 -21.55
CA GLU A 73 8.16 -6.83 -20.68
C GLU A 73 8.69 -5.40 -20.47
N ARG A 74 10.00 -5.24 -20.25
CA ARG A 74 10.64 -3.91 -20.18
C ARG A 74 10.44 -3.11 -21.47
N ARG A 75 10.69 -3.73 -22.63
CA ARG A 75 10.48 -3.09 -23.94
C ARG A 75 9.02 -2.67 -24.15
N LEU A 76 8.07 -3.54 -23.79
CA LEU A 76 6.64 -3.22 -23.86
C LEU A 76 6.26 -2.09 -22.90
N PHE A 77 6.87 -2.03 -21.72
CA PHE A 77 6.67 -0.94 -20.77
C PHE A 77 7.18 0.39 -21.34
N GLU A 78 8.41 0.43 -21.85
CA GLU A 78 8.97 1.63 -22.49
C GLU A 78 8.16 2.06 -23.72
N GLU A 79 7.65 1.11 -24.51
CA GLU A 79 6.79 1.43 -25.65
C GLU A 79 5.46 2.06 -25.20
N ARG A 80 4.84 1.53 -24.15
CA ARG A 80 3.64 2.13 -23.56
C ARG A 80 3.93 3.53 -23.02
N GLU A 81 5.05 3.72 -22.34
CA GLU A 81 5.47 5.03 -21.84
C GLU A 81 5.71 6.02 -22.97
N ARG A 82 6.43 5.62 -24.02
CA ARG A 82 6.63 6.43 -25.24
C ARG A 82 5.29 6.84 -25.86
N ARG A 83 4.36 5.89 -26.04
CA ARG A 83 3.01 6.17 -26.59
C ARG A 83 2.22 7.13 -25.70
N TRP A 84 2.37 7.02 -24.38
CA TRP A 84 1.70 7.92 -23.44
C TRP A 84 2.27 9.34 -23.50
N ILE A 85 3.60 9.48 -23.52
CA ILE A 85 4.27 10.78 -23.67
C ILE A 85 3.88 11.44 -24.99
N GLU A 86 3.92 10.71 -26.10
CA GLU A 86 3.54 11.22 -27.43
C GLU A 86 2.05 11.66 -27.45
N ALA A 87 1.15 10.87 -26.87
CA ALA A 87 -0.26 11.23 -26.76
C ALA A 87 -0.49 12.49 -25.91
N ASN A 88 0.29 12.67 -24.84
CA ASN A 88 0.22 13.87 -24.00
C ASN A 88 0.72 15.12 -24.73
N ILE A 89 1.84 15.01 -25.45
CA ILE A 89 2.34 16.10 -26.30
C ILE A 89 1.27 16.48 -27.33
N ARG A 90 0.67 15.50 -28.01
CA ARG A 90 -0.40 15.77 -28.99
C ARG A 90 -1.60 16.48 -28.35
N ARG A 91 -2.04 16.07 -27.16
CA ARG A 91 -3.13 16.74 -26.43
C ARG A 91 -2.76 18.18 -26.08
N GLN A 92 -1.53 18.43 -25.63
CA GLN A 92 -1.05 19.77 -25.32
C GLN A 92 -1.04 20.66 -26.56
N GLU A 93 -0.54 20.16 -27.69
CA GLU A 93 -0.56 20.90 -28.95
C GLU A 93 -1.98 21.17 -29.45
N GLU A 94 -2.89 20.21 -29.34
CA GLU A 94 -4.31 20.39 -29.69
C GLU A 94 -4.97 21.46 -28.80
N ALA A 95 -4.71 21.43 -27.49
CA ALA A 95 -5.20 22.44 -26.56
C ALA A 95 -4.62 23.83 -26.86
N GLU A 96 -3.32 23.93 -27.20
CA GLU A 96 -2.70 25.19 -27.60
C GLU A 96 -3.30 25.72 -28.93
N ARG A 97 -3.53 24.83 -29.91
CA ARG A 97 -4.20 25.18 -31.18
C ARG A 97 -5.62 25.68 -30.92
N GLN A 98 -6.39 25.02 -30.07
CA GLN A 98 -7.74 25.47 -29.70
C GLN A 98 -7.72 26.81 -28.97
N LYS A 99 -6.76 27.02 -28.07
CA LYS A 99 -6.59 28.29 -27.36
C LYS A 99 -6.29 29.43 -28.32
N LYS A 100 -5.39 29.23 -29.29
CA LYS A 100 -5.08 30.23 -30.34
C LYS A 100 -6.31 30.58 -31.17
N LEU A 101 -7.09 29.57 -31.60
CA LEU A 101 -8.33 29.80 -32.34
C LEU A 101 -9.37 30.58 -31.52
N LEU A 102 -9.48 30.29 -30.21
CA LEU A 102 -10.36 31.02 -29.30
C LEU A 102 -9.90 32.47 -29.10
N GLU A 103 -8.59 32.70 -28.97
CA GLU A 103 -7.99 34.02 -28.83
C GLU A 103 -8.19 34.87 -30.10
N GLU A 104 -7.91 34.31 -31.29
CA GLU A 104 -8.20 34.95 -32.58
C GLU A 104 -9.70 35.24 -32.77
N ALA A 105 -10.58 34.31 -32.37
CA ALA A 105 -12.02 34.52 -32.43
C ALA A 105 -12.50 35.61 -31.46
N ASN A 106 -11.92 35.69 -30.25
CA ASN A 106 -12.24 36.73 -29.28
C ASN A 106 -11.74 38.10 -29.76
N GLN A 107 -10.52 38.15 -30.31
CA GLN A 107 -9.96 39.38 -30.88
C GLN A 107 -10.76 39.88 -32.08
N ASN A 108 -11.16 38.99 -33.01
CA ASN A 108 -12.08 39.36 -34.11
C ASN A 108 -13.46 39.85 -33.61
N ARG A 109 -13.93 39.35 -32.46
CA ARG A 109 -15.19 39.76 -31.85
C ARG A 109 -15.07 41.13 -31.17
N GLU A 110 -13.95 41.41 -30.52
CA GLU A 110 -13.60 42.72 -29.95
C GLU A 110 -13.41 43.77 -31.06
N ASP A 111 -12.67 43.45 -32.12
CA ASP A 111 -12.47 44.33 -33.30
C ASP A 111 -13.79 44.63 -34.04
N ASN A 112 -14.74 43.70 -34.04
CA ASN A 112 -16.08 43.91 -34.62
C ASN A 112 -17.00 44.68 -33.66
N SER A 113 -16.82 44.52 -32.34
CA SER A 113 -17.54 45.29 -31.30
C SER A 113 -17.12 46.75 -31.30
N GLU A 114 -15.81 47.06 -31.40
CA GLU A 114 -15.31 48.44 -31.53
C GLU A 114 -15.78 49.13 -32.82
N LYS A 115 -16.28 48.36 -33.81
CA LYS A 115 -16.87 48.88 -35.05
C LYS A 115 -18.37 49.14 -35.00
N LEU A 116 -19.05 48.84 -33.88
CA LEU A 116 -20.51 48.83 -33.75
C LEU A 116 -21.04 49.57 -32.51
N GLU A 117 -20.28 50.50 -31.92
CA GLU A 117 -20.77 51.34 -30.82
C GLU A 117 -21.47 52.62 -31.32
N GLU A 118 -22.67 52.45 -31.87
CA GLU A 118 -23.76 53.46 -31.86
C GLU A 118 -25.10 52.70 -31.71
N ASP A 119 -25.39 52.13 -30.53
CA ASP A 119 -26.76 51.72 -30.18
C ASP A 119 -26.96 51.74 -28.65
N ASP A 120 -27.90 52.55 -28.20
CA ASP A 120 -28.19 52.93 -26.83
C ASP A 120 -29.05 51.89 -26.10
N GLY A 121 -28.40 50.85 -25.54
CA GLY A 121 -29.07 49.80 -24.79
C GLY A 121 -29.65 50.24 -23.42
N GLU A 122 -30.94 49.98 -23.22
CA GLU A 122 -31.73 50.23 -22.00
C GLU A 122 -31.39 49.31 -20.81
N TRP A 123 -31.17 49.87 -19.62
CA TRP A 123 -30.72 49.17 -18.40
C TRP A 123 -31.87 48.88 -17.41
N GLU A 124 -31.92 47.68 -16.82
CA GLU A 124 -32.84 47.35 -15.70
C GLU A 124 -32.06 47.12 -14.39
N TYR A 125 -32.63 47.59 -13.26
CA TYR A 125 -32.09 47.36 -11.92
C TYR A 125 -32.62 46.05 -11.35
N VAL A 126 -31.73 45.12 -10.97
CA VAL A 126 -32.09 43.86 -10.31
C VAL A 126 -31.52 43.83 -8.89
N GLU A 127 -32.32 43.36 -7.92
CA GLU A 127 -31.87 43.09 -6.53
C GLU A 127 -30.89 41.91 -6.56
N SER A 128 -29.62 42.14 -6.21
CA SER A 128 -28.59 41.08 -6.24
C SER A 128 -28.08 40.80 -4.83
N GLY A 129 -28.30 39.57 -4.38
CA GLY A 129 -27.67 38.98 -3.20
C GLY A 129 -28.54 38.93 -1.93
N PRO A 130 -28.25 37.97 -1.02
CA PRO A 130 -28.96 37.84 0.25
C PRO A 130 -28.80 39.11 1.09
N ALA A 131 -29.90 39.56 1.70
CA ALA A 131 -29.97 40.84 2.38
C ALA A 131 -28.94 40.93 3.52
N GLU A 132 -28.25 42.06 3.59
CA GLU A 132 -27.26 42.32 4.64
C GLU A 132 -28.03 42.75 5.91
N ILE A 133 -28.03 41.88 6.91
CA ILE A 133 -28.70 42.11 8.19
C ILE A 133 -27.71 42.77 9.14
N ILE A 134 -27.94 44.04 9.44
CA ILE A 134 -27.11 44.82 10.37
C ILE A 134 -27.85 44.90 11.70
N TRP A 135 -27.22 44.37 12.76
CA TRP A 135 -27.73 44.42 14.13
C TRP A 135 -27.18 45.64 14.85
N LYS A 136 -28.04 46.55 15.30
CA LYS A 136 -27.65 47.69 16.14
C LYS A 136 -28.63 47.79 17.32
N ASP A 137 -28.10 47.60 18.53
CA ASP A 137 -28.71 47.89 19.84
C ASP A 137 -30.26 47.91 19.84
N ASN A 138 -30.83 46.71 19.78
CA ASN A 138 -32.26 46.35 19.79
C ASN A 138 -33.09 46.60 18.51
N GLU A 139 -32.49 47.03 17.40
CA GLU A 139 -33.17 47.14 16.09
C GLU A 139 -32.43 46.37 14.98
N ILE A 140 -33.20 45.69 14.12
CA ILE A 140 -32.69 44.95 12.96
C ILE A 140 -32.93 45.78 11.71
N ILE A 141 -31.85 46.17 11.01
CA ILE A 141 -31.93 46.92 9.75
C ILE A 141 -31.55 45.99 8.60
N VAL A 142 -32.49 45.76 7.68
CA VAL A 142 -32.30 44.91 6.49
C VAL A 142 -32.00 45.80 5.29
N LYS A 143 -30.76 45.81 4.79
CA LYS A 143 -30.39 46.54 3.57
C LYS A 143 -30.27 45.60 2.38
N LYS A 144 -31.01 45.91 1.32
CA LYS A 144 -30.89 45.25 0.02
C LYS A 144 -30.07 46.12 -0.94
N LYS A 145 -29.10 45.52 -1.62
CA LYS A 145 -28.22 46.21 -2.58
C LYS A 145 -28.67 45.87 -4.01
N THR A 146 -28.90 46.87 -4.84
CA THR A 146 -29.31 46.69 -6.24
C THR A 146 -28.14 46.98 -7.18
N ILE A 147 -27.92 46.12 -8.18
CA ILE A 147 -26.86 46.26 -9.19
C ILE A 147 -27.53 46.46 -10.57
N LYS A 148 -26.92 47.28 -11.42
CA LYS A 148 -27.35 47.51 -12.81
C LYS A 148 -26.75 46.44 -13.72
N VAL A 149 -27.57 45.74 -14.50
CA VAL A 149 -27.14 44.65 -15.39
C VAL A 149 -27.72 44.86 -16.79
N PRO A 150 -26.98 44.63 -17.89
CA PRO A 150 -27.52 44.79 -19.24
C PRO A 150 -28.46 43.63 -19.58
N LYS A 151 -29.56 43.92 -20.31
CA LYS A 151 -30.52 42.90 -20.76
C LYS A 151 -29.97 42.11 -21.95
N SER A 152 -29.24 41.03 -21.67
CA SER A 152 -29.09 39.93 -22.64
C SER A 152 -28.97 38.58 -21.94
N ASN A 153 -29.58 37.56 -22.56
CA ASN A 153 -29.91 36.23 -22.07
C ASN A 153 -28.88 35.56 -21.13
N ALA A 154 -29.32 35.29 -19.89
CA ALA A 154 -28.62 34.45 -18.93
C ALA A 154 -28.94 32.96 -19.18
N GLN A 155 -28.09 32.28 -19.95
CA GLN A 155 -27.77 30.87 -19.74
C GLN A 155 -26.27 30.67 -19.97
N ASN A 156 -25.49 30.70 -18.89
CA ASN A 156 -24.19 30.05 -18.87
C ASN A 156 -23.81 29.68 -17.43
N GLU A 157 -23.81 28.37 -17.19
CA GLU A 157 -23.26 27.71 -16.00
C GLU A 157 -21.75 28.00 -15.86
N PRO A 158 -21.21 28.12 -14.63
CA PRO A 158 -19.78 28.25 -14.43
C PRO A 158 -19.07 26.91 -14.70
N LYS A 159 -18.36 26.81 -15.82
CA LYS A 159 -17.35 25.77 -16.03
C LYS A 159 -16.24 25.95 -15.00
N LYS A 160 -16.05 24.97 -14.12
CA LYS A 160 -14.87 24.86 -13.26
C LYS A 160 -13.63 24.68 -14.15
N GLU A 161 -12.73 25.64 -14.11
CA GLU A 161 -11.37 25.50 -14.63
C GLU A 161 -10.55 24.72 -13.60
N GLU A 162 -10.02 23.56 -14.01
CA GLU A 162 -9.15 22.72 -13.21
C GLU A 162 -7.69 23.09 -13.52
N ALA A 163 -6.98 23.53 -12.49
CA ALA A 163 -5.61 24.01 -12.62
C ALA A 163 -4.61 22.86 -12.77
N ASP A 164 -4.05 22.73 -13.98
CA ASP A 164 -2.88 21.92 -14.27
C ASP A 164 -1.65 22.45 -13.51
N ARG A 165 -1.26 21.77 -12.42
CA ARG A 165 -0.07 22.09 -11.62
C ARG A 165 1.02 21.03 -11.86
N PRO A 166 2.28 21.42 -12.13
CA PRO A 166 3.36 20.47 -12.39
C PRO A 166 3.78 19.74 -11.10
N THR A 167 3.84 18.40 -11.18
CA THR A 167 4.19 17.51 -10.07
C THR A 167 5.70 17.28 -10.00
N SER A 168 6.40 18.06 -9.18
CA SER A 168 7.80 17.78 -8.77
C SER A 168 7.93 17.38 -7.30
N ASN A 169 6.81 17.04 -6.65
CA ASN A 169 6.80 16.48 -5.29
C ASN A 169 6.04 15.13 -5.29
N PRO A 170 6.71 13.99 -5.02
CA PRO A 170 6.10 12.67 -4.99
C PRO A 170 5.43 12.41 -3.63
N LEU A 171 4.46 13.26 -3.28
CA LEU A 171 3.44 12.92 -2.30
C LEU A 171 2.12 12.81 -3.06
N PRO A 172 1.31 11.75 -2.82
CA PRO A 172 0.08 11.54 -3.56
C PRO A 172 -0.87 12.73 -3.32
N LEU A 173 -1.20 13.45 -4.38
CA LEU A 173 -2.27 14.43 -4.37
C LEU A 173 -3.60 13.66 -4.37
N GLN A 174 -4.42 13.93 -3.36
CA GLN A 174 -5.77 13.41 -3.22
C GLN A 174 -6.72 14.04 -4.27
N SER A 175 -6.66 13.62 -5.53
CA SER A 175 -7.62 13.94 -6.61
C SER A 175 -7.04 13.36 -7.90
N GLU A 176 -7.64 12.49 -8.70
CA GLU A 176 -9.06 12.22 -8.99
C GLU A 176 -9.44 10.75 -8.76
N ALA A 177 -8.47 9.85 -8.53
CA ALA A 177 -8.74 8.49 -8.07
C ALA A 177 -9.38 8.49 -6.67
N PHE A 178 -9.06 9.51 -5.86
CA PHE A 178 -9.71 9.75 -4.57
C PHE A 178 -11.07 10.47 -4.70
N SER A 179 -11.35 11.17 -5.80
CA SER A 179 -12.70 11.76 -6.01
C SER A 179 -13.66 10.76 -6.62
N SER A 180 -13.18 9.86 -7.48
CA SER A 180 -13.99 8.78 -8.08
C SER A 180 -14.36 7.68 -7.08
N HIS A 181 -13.53 7.41 -6.05
CA HIS A 181 -13.94 6.54 -4.95
C HIS A 181 -14.90 7.23 -3.93
N MET A 182 -14.91 8.57 -3.88
CA MET A 182 -15.84 9.35 -3.04
C MET A 182 -17.13 9.74 -3.76
N SER A 183 -17.13 9.85 -5.10
CA SER A 183 -18.33 10.14 -5.89
C SER A 183 -19.14 8.90 -6.24
N ALA A 184 -18.52 7.71 -6.17
CA ALA A 184 -19.26 6.45 -6.04
C ALA A 184 -19.90 6.28 -4.64
N ALA A 185 -19.59 7.18 -3.70
CA ALA A 185 -20.14 7.25 -2.36
C ALA A 185 -21.10 8.44 -2.25
N GLU A 186 -22.26 8.37 -2.90
CA GLU A 186 -23.48 9.09 -2.44
C GLU A 186 -24.01 8.53 -1.11
N VAL A 187 -23.21 7.74 -0.41
CA VAL A 187 -23.46 7.25 0.93
C VAL A 187 -22.32 7.82 1.75
N SER A 188 -22.63 8.74 2.66
CA SER A 188 -21.65 9.37 3.55
C SER A 188 -20.68 8.30 4.08
N ALA A 189 -19.37 8.58 4.17
CA ALA A 189 -18.42 7.61 4.73
C ALA A 189 -18.89 7.09 6.12
N GLN A 190 -19.63 7.92 6.86
CA GLN A 190 -20.30 7.53 8.10
C GLN A 190 -21.42 6.51 7.87
N GLU A 191 -22.17 6.66 6.79
CA GLU A 191 -23.27 5.78 6.40
C GLU A 191 -22.79 4.45 5.80
N VAL A 192 -21.66 4.41 5.09
CA VAL A 192 -20.99 3.15 4.70
C VAL A 192 -20.45 2.42 5.92
N LEU A 193 -19.79 3.14 6.84
CA LEU A 193 -19.32 2.58 8.11
C LEU A 193 -20.50 2.06 8.96
N ASN A 194 -21.61 2.80 9.01
CA ASN A 194 -22.83 2.38 9.71
C ASN A 194 -23.49 1.16 9.04
N LYS A 195 -23.47 1.07 7.72
CA LYS A 195 -24.04 -0.05 6.96
C LYS A 195 -23.19 -1.32 7.08
N MET A 196 -21.86 -1.20 7.01
CA MET A 196 -20.94 -2.31 7.32
C MET A 196 -21.03 -2.75 8.79
N ALA A 197 -21.20 -1.80 9.71
CA ALA A 197 -21.47 -2.10 11.11
C ALA A 197 -22.83 -2.77 11.33
N GLN A 198 -23.83 -2.55 10.47
CA GLN A 198 -25.13 -3.23 10.51
C GLN A 198 -25.09 -4.64 9.89
N GLU A 199 -24.32 -4.84 8.82
CA GLU A 199 -24.21 -6.13 8.12
C GLU A 199 -23.44 -7.19 8.93
N THR A 200 -22.53 -6.76 9.83
CA THR A 200 -21.93 -7.63 10.84
C THR A 200 -21.73 -6.86 12.14
N PRO A 201 -22.64 -6.98 13.14
CA PRO A 201 -22.74 -6.08 14.28
C PRO A 201 -21.46 -5.93 15.12
N ASN A 202 -20.51 -6.86 14.98
CA ASN A 202 -19.31 -6.93 15.79
C ASN A 202 -18.01 -7.10 14.99
N PHE A 203 -17.98 -7.02 13.66
CA PHE A 203 -16.78 -7.32 12.87
C PHE A 203 -15.59 -6.45 13.29
N GLY A 204 -14.44 -7.07 13.58
CA GLY A 204 -13.26 -6.34 14.06
C GLY A 204 -13.27 -5.91 15.53
N THR A 205 -14.34 -6.21 16.27
CA THR A 205 -14.42 -5.97 17.72
C THR A 205 -14.13 -7.24 18.51
N GLU A 206 -13.85 -7.10 19.81
CA GLU A 206 -13.63 -8.26 20.69
C GLU A 206 -14.86 -9.17 20.82
N GLN A 207 -16.03 -8.66 20.45
CA GLN A 207 -17.27 -9.41 20.47
C GLN A 207 -17.46 -10.27 19.21
N ASP A 208 -16.59 -10.15 18.20
CA ASP A 208 -16.52 -11.10 17.11
C ASP A 208 -15.86 -12.40 17.58
N LYS A 209 -16.67 -13.47 17.64
CA LYS A 209 -16.20 -14.80 18.00
C LYS A 209 -15.64 -15.58 16.81
N ALA A 210 -15.98 -15.19 15.58
CA ALA A 210 -15.56 -15.87 14.37
C ALA A 210 -14.15 -15.42 13.95
N HIS A 211 -13.85 -14.13 14.06
CA HIS A 211 -12.55 -13.57 13.66
C HIS A 211 -11.63 -13.29 14.84
N CYS A 212 -10.33 -13.39 14.61
CA CYS A 212 -9.33 -13.07 15.62
C CYS A 212 -9.15 -11.54 15.72
N PRO A 213 -9.51 -10.89 16.84
CA PRO A 213 -9.38 -9.43 16.97
C PRO A 213 -7.91 -8.99 16.97
N PHE A 214 -6.99 -9.84 17.44
CA PHE A 214 -5.56 -9.55 17.39
C PHE A 214 -5.05 -9.55 15.94
N HIS A 215 -5.33 -10.60 15.16
CA HIS A 215 -4.91 -10.66 13.76
C HIS A 215 -5.53 -9.53 12.92
N LEU A 216 -6.81 -9.22 13.14
CA LEU A 216 -7.50 -8.19 12.37
C LEU A 216 -7.01 -6.77 12.70
N LYS A 217 -6.66 -6.49 13.96
CA LYS A 217 -6.19 -5.17 14.39
C LYS A 217 -4.70 -4.94 14.19
N THR A 218 -3.86 -5.95 14.47
CA THR A 218 -2.39 -5.80 14.46
C THR A 218 -1.70 -6.57 13.34
N GLY A 219 -2.44 -7.38 12.57
CA GLY A 219 -1.87 -8.26 11.54
C GLY A 219 -1.12 -9.48 12.10
N VAL A 220 -1.04 -9.62 13.44
CA VAL A 220 -0.27 -10.69 14.10
C VAL A 220 -1.02 -11.24 15.30
N CYS A 221 -1.15 -12.57 15.36
CA CYS A 221 -1.72 -13.29 16.50
C CYS A 221 -0.66 -14.19 17.14
N ARG A 222 -0.57 -14.18 18.47
CA ARG A 222 0.37 -15.03 19.25
C ARG A 222 0.18 -16.54 19.02
N PHE A 223 -1.03 -16.95 18.65
CA PHE A 223 -1.37 -18.35 18.38
C PHE A 223 -1.03 -18.76 16.94
N GLY A 224 -0.71 -17.80 16.06
CA GLY A 224 -0.42 -18.04 14.65
C GLY A 224 -1.53 -18.87 13.98
N GLN A 225 -1.15 -19.86 13.20
CA GLN A 225 -2.11 -20.75 12.52
C GLN A 225 -2.90 -21.67 13.45
N ARG A 226 -2.47 -21.81 14.71
CA ARG A 226 -3.19 -22.61 15.72
C ARG A 226 -4.27 -21.81 16.44
N CYS A 227 -4.55 -20.58 15.99
CA CYS A 227 -5.66 -19.82 16.53
C CYS A 227 -6.98 -20.54 16.22
N ASN A 228 -7.88 -20.60 17.20
CA ASN A 228 -9.22 -21.14 17.03
C ASN A 228 -10.17 -20.17 16.33
N ARG A 229 -9.72 -18.94 16.05
CA ARG A 229 -10.49 -17.89 15.36
C ARG A 229 -9.88 -17.63 13.98
N ALA A 230 -10.72 -17.23 13.03
CA ALA A 230 -10.30 -17.00 11.65
C ALA A 230 -9.33 -15.82 11.51
N HIS A 231 -8.29 -16.01 10.70
CA HIS A 231 -7.33 -14.99 10.29
C HIS A 231 -7.61 -14.60 8.85
N PHE A 232 -8.02 -13.35 8.62
CA PHE A 232 -8.28 -12.84 7.29
C PHE A 232 -7.00 -12.24 6.68
N TYR A 233 -6.70 -12.62 5.44
CA TYR A 233 -5.60 -12.06 4.66
C TYR A 233 -6.20 -11.39 3.41
N PRO A 234 -6.30 -10.05 3.39
CA PRO A 234 -6.84 -9.35 2.23
C PRO A 234 -5.92 -9.53 1.01
N GLU A 235 -6.51 -9.76 -0.16
CA GLU A 235 -5.78 -9.86 -1.43
C GLU A 235 -5.13 -8.52 -1.84
N LYS A 236 -5.76 -7.41 -1.44
CA LYS A 236 -5.28 -6.05 -1.67
C LYS A 236 -5.19 -5.31 -0.34
N ALA A 237 -4.02 -4.79 -0.02
CA ALA A 237 -3.78 -4.01 1.20
C ALA A 237 -2.82 -2.85 0.91
N CYS A 238 -2.98 -1.75 1.65
CA CYS A 238 -2.05 -0.63 1.63
C CYS A 238 -0.88 -0.79 2.63
N THR A 239 -0.90 -1.86 3.45
CA THR A 239 0.11 -2.12 4.49
C THR A 239 0.76 -3.48 4.26
N LEU A 240 2.09 -3.54 4.34
CA LEU A 240 2.89 -4.76 4.22
C LEU A 240 3.47 -5.15 5.59
N LEU A 241 3.46 -6.45 5.91
CA LEU A 241 4.05 -6.99 7.13
C LEU A 241 5.26 -7.87 6.79
N ILE A 242 6.46 -7.44 7.18
CA ILE A 242 7.69 -8.23 7.09
C ILE A 242 7.99 -8.82 8.47
N LYS A 243 7.71 -10.12 8.64
CA LYS A 243 7.96 -10.81 9.92
C LYS A 243 9.47 -10.89 10.17
N ASN A 244 9.88 -10.68 11.42
CA ASN A 244 11.27 -10.80 11.87
C ASN A 244 12.29 -9.92 11.12
N MET A 245 11.85 -8.77 10.58
CA MET A 245 12.74 -7.87 9.81
C MET A 245 13.85 -7.25 10.68
N TYR A 246 13.56 -6.97 11.96
CA TYR A 246 14.50 -6.33 12.88
C TYR A 246 14.87 -7.29 14.01
N ALA A 247 16.11 -7.74 14.01
CA ALA A 247 16.72 -8.45 15.13
C ALA A 247 17.51 -7.46 15.98
N GLY A 248 16.97 -7.10 17.14
CA GLY A 248 17.64 -6.18 18.07
C GLY A 248 18.93 -6.79 18.64
N PRO A 249 19.96 -5.98 18.95
CA PRO A 249 21.18 -6.47 19.59
C PRO A 249 20.84 -7.09 20.96
N GLY A 250 21.13 -8.38 21.11
CA GLY A 250 20.82 -9.17 22.32
C GLY A 250 19.84 -10.33 22.11
N LEU A 251 19.17 -10.40 20.95
CA LEU A 251 18.41 -11.58 20.52
C LEU A 251 19.34 -12.51 19.75
N ALA A 252 20.18 -13.25 20.49
CA ALA A 252 21.08 -14.23 19.91
C ALA A 252 20.28 -15.33 19.19
N TRP A 253 20.77 -15.67 18.00
CA TRP A 253 20.27 -16.61 16.99
C TRP A 253 20.08 -18.08 17.44
N GLU A 254 20.00 -18.36 18.75
CA GLU A 254 19.87 -19.73 19.30
C GLU A 254 18.42 -20.22 19.42
N GLN A 255 17.41 -19.38 19.14
CA GLN A 255 16.00 -19.74 19.34
C GLN A 255 15.24 -20.09 18.06
N ASP A 256 15.86 -19.95 16.88
CA ASP A 256 15.17 -20.20 15.59
C ASP A 256 15.16 -21.68 15.15
N GLU A 257 15.77 -22.60 15.89
CA GLU A 257 15.69 -24.06 15.63
C GLU A 257 14.33 -24.69 16.02
N GLY A 258 13.31 -23.89 16.34
CA GLY A 258 12.03 -24.37 16.92
C GLY A 258 10.78 -24.15 16.09
N LEU A 259 10.86 -23.47 14.95
CA LEU A 259 9.68 -23.10 14.15
C LEU A 259 9.66 -23.77 12.77
N GLU A 260 10.11 -25.01 12.72
CA GLU A 260 9.80 -25.92 11.62
C GLU A 260 8.54 -26.74 11.98
N VAL A 261 7.48 -26.49 11.19
CA VAL A 261 6.46 -27.44 10.72
C VAL A 261 5.82 -28.40 11.73
N CYS A 262 4.54 -28.13 12.03
CA CYS A 262 3.45 -29.11 12.07
C CYS A 262 2.20 -28.43 11.50
#